data_AF-A0A7J4I643-F1
#
_entry.id   AF-A0A7J4I643-F1
#
_cell.length_a   1.000
_cell.length_b   1.000
_cell.length_c   1.000
_cell.angle_alpha   90.00
_cell.angle_beta   90.00
_cell.angle_gamma   90.00
#
_symmetry.space_group_name_H-M   'P 1'
#
loop_
_entity.id
_entity.type
_entity.pdbx_description
1 polymer ?
#
loop_
_entity_poly.entity_id
_entity_poly.type
_entity_poly.pdbx_seq_one_letter_code
_entity_poly.pdbx_strand_id
1 'polypeptide(L)'
;NGVDDNCDGQLDEGCDPDTSQALCTAAGKNWLGSGESAPFGGYTAMGALECCGDDSGEYLRITPIPGLGEPVACCNALTDCVDQSAACIASGTVQGAFKCNGGVWEAADGDIDEATCNAIAGTGHWAIGGEISGSACCGDDAGENERFRECSGAACTTLASDKACCNTLTDCVFNDKCYYNVNEALPLVESENTAFCNAFNKKSACTSGTSKGKCFWNDAISPPCKPAATKTAVQLGTKTGTTSFPAYADVDGDLSDEVCIAASPGQWQDTSGSIGGVVMNVTDPVAGAVVRVLGTVFKAMSAVDGSYSIAGLPSGNYDVVAEKDGYEQASSLSLFVPDSGIGVADFTLVHPLGGCEDDCTKVGSNLCDSSCHGKGKCWFSSDGIKAACHNSFGIGYMPDGSFVDCCMGPTYSPIKAVPSVPSDQVIIGRKPILYKGRFVNMVTIVFNK
;
A
#
# COMPACT_ATOMS: atom_id res chain seq x y z
N ASN A 1 11.22 -79.63 46.65
CA ASN A 1 9.84 -79.30 47.05
C ASN A 1 9.90 -78.12 47.99
N GLY A 2 9.42 -76.97 47.54
CA GLY A 2 9.37 -75.73 48.32
C GLY A 2 9.82 -74.51 47.53
N VAL A 3 9.26 -74.31 46.31
CA VAL A 3 8.90 -72.94 45.93
C VAL A 3 7.61 -72.74 46.71
N ASP A 4 7.60 -71.80 47.64
CA ASP A 4 6.39 -71.43 48.33
C ASP A 4 5.52 -70.68 47.31
N ASP A 5 4.66 -71.42 46.59
CA ASP A 5 3.65 -70.88 45.65
C ASP A 5 2.54 -70.10 46.39
N ASN A 6 2.75 -69.76 47.66
CA ASN A 6 1.74 -69.24 48.55
C ASN A 6 2.14 -67.84 49.04
N CYS A 7 2.42 -66.94 48.10
CA CYS A 7 2.53 -65.51 48.38
C CYS A 7 1.19 -65.01 48.96
N ASP A 8 1.08 -64.98 50.30
CA ASP A 8 -0.16 -64.76 51.04
C ASP A 8 -0.57 -63.27 51.13
N GLY A 9 0.04 -62.43 50.30
CA GLY A 9 -0.04 -60.98 50.39
C GLY A 9 1.02 -60.36 51.31
N GLN A 10 1.98 -61.13 51.82
CA GLN A 10 3.16 -60.64 52.53
C GLN A 10 4.44 -60.83 51.67
N LEU A 11 5.45 -59.99 51.92
CA LEU A 11 6.77 -60.10 51.30
C LEU A 11 7.52 -61.31 51.86
N ASP A 12 7.20 -62.51 51.37
CA ASP A 12 7.97 -63.72 51.64
C ASP A 12 9.19 -63.82 50.70
N GLU A 13 10.25 -64.51 51.15
CA GLU A 13 11.50 -64.66 50.37
C GLU A 13 11.23 -65.38 49.03
N GLY A 14 11.27 -64.63 47.92
CA GLY A 14 11.11 -65.15 46.56
C GLY A 14 9.78 -64.80 45.88
N CYS A 15 8.88 -64.05 46.54
CA CYS A 15 7.68 -63.52 45.90
C CYS A 15 7.99 -62.28 45.06
N ASP A 16 7.59 -62.34 43.79
CA ASP A 16 7.71 -61.24 42.82
C ASP A 16 6.58 -60.21 43.05
N PRO A 17 6.90 -58.92 43.32
CA PRO A 17 5.91 -57.87 43.52
C PRO A 17 4.91 -57.68 42.37
N ASP A 18 5.26 -58.08 41.14
CA ASP A 18 4.39 -58.03 39.96
C ASP A 18 3.21 -59.00 40.00
N THR A 19 3.19 -59.96 40.92
CA THR A 19 2.14 -60.99 40.96
C THR A 19 0.84 -60.51 41.61
N SER A 20 0.86 -59.43 42.42
CA SER A 20 -0.37 -58.83 42.96
C SER A 20 -0.19 -57.42 43.52
N GLN A 21 -1.29 -56.64 43.50
CA GLN A 21 -1.36 -55.32 44.16
C GLN A 21 -0.95 -55.36 45.64
N ALA A 22 -1.28 -56.45 46.35
CA ALA A 22 -0.97 -56.60 47.77
C ALA A 22 0.54 -56.67 48.00
N LEU A 23 1.26 -57.48 47.19
CA LEU A 23 2.71 -57.62 47.26
C LEU A 23 3.41 -56.32 46.85
N CYS A 24 2.92 -55.66 45.79
CA CYS A 24 3.45 -54.37 45.39
C CYS A 24 3.30 -53.28 46.46
N THR A 25 2.15 -53.26 47.13
CA THR A 25 1.91 -52.34 48.26
C THR A 25 2.81 -52.68 49.44
N ALA A 26 3.01 -53.97 49.74
CA ALA A 26 3.93 -54.42 50.79
C ALA A 26 5.39 -54.05 50.47
N ALA A 27 5.79 -54.04 49.20
CA ALA A 27 7.08 -53.54 48.71
C ALA A 27 7.24 -52.00 48.78
N GLY A 28 6.18 -51.26 49.14
CA GLY A 28 6.18 -49.80 49.17
C GLY A 28 6.23 -49.17 47.78
N LYS A 29 5.74 -49.88 46.76
CA LYS A 29 5.71 -49.47 45.35
C LYS A 29 4.28 -49.15 44.90
N ASN A 30 4.09 -48.85 43.62
CA ASN A 30 2.80 -48.43 43.09
C ASN A 30 2.29 -49.45 42.07
N TRP A 31 1.05 -49.91 42.24
CA TRP A 31 0.37 -50.82 41.32
C TRP A 31 -0.38 -50.03 40.26
N LEU A 32 0.18 -49.89 39.06
CA LEU A 32 -0.40 -49.09 37.98
C LEU A 32 -0.12 -49.70 36.60
N GLY A 33 -0.82 -49.17 35.59
CA GLY A 33 -0.67 -49.61 34.21
C GLY A 33 0.67 -49.17 33.62
N SER A 34 1.28 -50.02 32.79
CA SER A 34 2.43 -49.62 31.97
C SER A 34 2.03 -48.47 31.02
N GLY A 35 2.83 -47.40 31.01
CA GLY A 35 2.69 -46.30 30.07
C GLY A 35 3.45 -46.52 28.75
N GLU A 36 4.16 -47.63 28.62
CA GLU A 36 5.01 -47.94 27.47
C GLU A 36 4.25 -48.60 26.33
N SER A 37 4.58 -48.22 25.11
CA SER A 37 4.00 -48.81 23.89
C SER A 37 4.53 -50.23 23.59
N ALA A 38 5.59 -50.67 24.28
CA ALA A 38 6.22 -51.97 24.10
C ALA A 38 6.61 -52.60 25.47
N PRO A 39 6.74 -53.93 25.55
CA PRO A 39 7.19 -54.62 26.76
C PRO A 39 8.61 -54.21 27.16
N PHE A 40 8.83 -53.92 28.44
CA PHE A 40 10.14 -53.57 29.01
C PHE A 40 10.17 -53.90 30.51
N GLY A 41 11.34 -54.24 31.08
CA GLY A 41 11.49 -54.50 32.53
C GLY A 41 10.93 -55.85 33.01
N GLY A 42 9.85 -56.33 32.40
CA GLY A 42 9.02 -57.44 32.89
C GLY A 42 7.58 -57.25 32.43
N TYR A 43 7.20 -55.97 32.26
CA TYR A 43 5.91 -55.49 31.83
C TYR A 43 5.43 -55.95 30.46
N THR A 44 4.11 -56.17 30.39
CA THR A 44 3.37 -56.23 29.13
C THR A 44 2.98 -54.81 28.63
N ALA A 45 2.94 -54.61 27.30
CA ALA A 45 2.70 -53.30 26.67
C ALA A 45 1.34 -52.68 27.08
N MET A 46 1.26 -51.34 27.10
CA MET A 46 0.12 -50.47 27.48
C MET A 46 -1.10 -51.15 28.14
N GLY A 47 -1.33 -50.82 29.41
CA GLY A 47 -2.60 -51.09 30.12
C GLY A 47 -2.61 -52.33 31.02
N ALA A 48 -1.54 -53.11 31.08
CA ALA A 48 -1.39 -54.16 32.08
C ALA A 48 -0.93 -53.57 33.43
N LEU A 49 -1.60 -53.99 34.51
CA LEU A 49 -1.34 -53.56 35.87
C LEU A 49 -0.28 -54.45 36.52
N GLU A 50 0.83 -53.86 36.93
CA GLU A 50 1.99 -54.53 37.52
C GLU A 50 2.70 -53.55 38.49
N CYS A 51 3.84 -53.91 39.09
CA CYS A 51 4.41 -53.21 40.24
C CYS A 51 5.52 -52.19 39.93
N CYS A 52 5.15 -50.97 39.55
CA CYS A 52 6.11 -49.95 39.12
C CYS A 52 7.33 -49.73 40.04
N GLY A 53 8.52 -50.03 39.50
CA GLY A 53 9.83 -49.72 40.08
C GLY A 53 10.38 -50.78 41.02
N ASP A 54 9.85 -51.99 40.98
CA ASP A 54 10.48 -53.17 41.59
C ASP A 54 11.63 -53.69 40.72
N ASP A 55 11.53 -53.59 39.40
CA ASP A 55 12.52 -54.05 38.45
C ASP A 55 13.40 -52.94 37.84
N SER A 56 14.54 -53.37 37.27
CA SER A 56 15.52 -52.44 36.70
C SER A 56 15.01 -51.82 35.40
N GLY A 57 15.01 -50.50 35.35
CA GLY A 57 14.54 -49.75 34.18
C GLY A 57 13.06 -49.40 34.25
N GLU A 58 12.48 -49.49 35.45
CA GLU A 58 11.09 -49.15 35.70
C GLU A 58 11.03 -47.95 36.63
N TYR A 59 10.47 -46.86 36.13
CA TYR A 59 10.49 -45.59 36.81
C TYR A 59 9.09 -45.03 36.93
N LEU A 60 8.63 -44.85 38.17
CA LEU A 60 7.41 -44.10 38.43
C LEU A 60 7.62 -42.65 38.00
N ARG A 61 6.88 -42.22 36.98
CA ARG A 61 6.90 -40.85 36.48
C ARG A 61 5.60 -40.16 36.86
N ILE A 62 5.73 -39.01 37.51
CA ILE A 62 4.65 -38.05 37.72
C ILE A 62 5.15 -36.77 37.07
N THR A 63 4.57 -36.42 35.93
CA THR A 63 4.96 -35.20 35.22
C THR A 63 3.78 -34.25 35.16
N PRO A 64 3.79 -33.20 36.00
CA PRO A 64 2.79 -32.15 35.93
C PRO A 64 2.76 -31.58 34.51
N ILE A 65 1.60 -31.56 33.86
CA ILE A 65 1.39 -30.70 32.70
C ILE A 65 0.74 -29.43 33.23
N PRO A 66 1.32 -28.23 33.02
CA PRO A 66 0.74 -26.98 33.50
C PRO A 66 -0.74 -26.86 33.12
N GLY A 67 -1.63 -26.86 34.11
CA GLY A 67 -3.09 -26.69 33.94
C GLY A 67 -3.88 -27.96 33.60
N LEU A 68 -3.25 -29.13 33.49
CA LEU A 68 -3.90 -30.37 33.00
C LEU A 68 -3.78 -31.58 33.96
N GLY A 69 -3.24 -31.38 35.16
CA GLY A 69 -3.19 -32.38 36.23
C GLY A 69 -1.83 -33.03 36.41
N GLU A 70 -1.80 -34.08 37.24
CA GLU A 70 -0.61 -34.85 37.62
C GLU A 70 -0.75 -36.30 37.11
N PRO A 71 -0.63 -36.54 35.80
CA PRO A 71 -0.69 -37.89 35.26
C PRO A 71 0.48 -38.72 35.79
N VAL A 72 0.20 -39.98 36.11
CA VAL A 72 1.18 -40.94 36.62
C VAL A 72 1.22 -42.17 35.71
N ALA A 73 2.43 -42.58 35.34
CA ALA A 73 2.68 -43.80 34.59
C ALA A 73 4.01 -44.43 35.02
N CYS A 74 4.16 -45.71 34.71
CA CYS A 74 5.44 -46.39 34.83
C CYS A 74 6.16 -46.34 33.48
N CYS A 75 7.33 -45.70 33.44
CA CYS A 75 8.10 -45.49 32.22
C CYS A 75 9.48 -46.17 32.27
N ASN A 76 10.06 -46.36 31.09
CA ASN A 76 11.33 -47.06 30.93
C ASN A 76 12.57 -46.20 31.23
N ALA A 77 12.41 -44.87 31.31
CA ALA A 77 13.49 -43.94 31.64
C ALA A 77 13.08 -42.83 32.62
N LEU A 78 14.04 -42.39 33.44
CA LEU A 78 13.90 -41.21 34.33
C LEU A 78 13.76 -39.89 33.56
N THR A 79 14.05 -39.90 32.26
CA THR A 79 13.93 -38.73 31.39
C THR A 79 12.59 -38.64 30.67
N ASP A 80 11.73 -39.64 30.83
CA ASP A 80 10.46 -39.68 30.12
C ASP A 80 9.39 -38.88 30.86
N CYS A 81 8.51 -38.30 30.07
CA CYS A 81 7.32 -37.60 30.56
C CYS A 81 6.09 -38.47 30.40
N VAL A 82 5.01 -38.09 31.07
CA VAL A 82 3.72 -38.76 31.01
C VAL A 82 2.70 -37.80 30.42
N ASP A 83 1.99 -38.23 29.39
CA ASP A 83 0.90 -37.45 28.80
C ASP A 83 -0.43 -37.64 29.55
N GLN A 84 -1.48 -36.93 29.12
CA GLN A 84 -2.80 -37.00 29.77
C GLN A 84 -3.47 -38.38 29.68
N SER A 85 -3.05 -39.22 28.74
CA SER A 85 -3.54 -40.59 28.59
C SER A 85 -2.79 -41.60 29.44
N ALA A 86 -1.87 -41.13 30.30
CA ALA A 86 -0.93 -41.94 31.07
C ALA A 86 0.05 -42.74 30.18
N ALA A 87 0.37 -42.23 28.98
CA ALA A 87 1.39 -42.80 28.13
C ALA A 87 2.77 -42.16 28.40
N CYS A 88 3.82 -42.96 28.32
CA CYS A 88 5.21 -42.53 28.48
C CYS A 88 5.73 -41.95 27.16
N ILE A 89 6.25 -40.73 27.26
CA ILE A 89 6.72 -39.92 26.16
C ILE A 89 8.22 -39.71 26.33
N ALA A 90 8.99 -40.18 25.34
CA ALA A 90 10.44 -40.07 25.35
C ALA A 90 10.89 -38.60 25.44
N SER A 91 11.96 -38.35 26.21
CA SER A 91 12.61 -37.03 26.26
C SER A 91 12.94 -36.53 24.85
N GLY A 92 12.65 -35.25 24.59
CA GLY A 92 12.82 -34.60 23.29
C GLY A 92 11.56 -34.58 22.43
N THR A 93 10.53 -35.37 22.76
CA THR A 93 9.27 -35.40 22.02
C THR A 93 8.43 -34.15 22.34
N VAL A 94 7.83 -33.56 21.29
CA VAL A 94 6.89 -32.44 21.40
C VAL A 94 5.45 -32.96 21.29
N GLN A 95 4.58 -32.48 22.17
CA GLN A 95 3.14 -32.72 22.15
C GLN A 95 2.40 -31.39 22.32
N GLY A 96 1.81 -30.89 21.23
CA GLY A 96 1.14 -29.58 21.21
C GLY A 96 2.13 -28.45 21.57
N ALA A 97 1.78 -27.63 22.56
CA ALA A 97 2.59 -26.51 23.04
C ALA A 97 3.66 -26.90 24.09
N PHE A 98 3.90 -28.19 24.33
CA PHE A 98 4.85 -28.66 25.34
C PHE A 98 5.87 -29.64 24.78
N LYS A 99 7.09 -29.59 25.30
CA LYS A 99 8.18 -30.52 25.00
C LYS A 99 8.59 -31.25 26.26
N CYS A 100 8.80 -32.56 26.16
CA CYS A 100 9.39 -33.33 27.24
C CYS A 100 10.90 -33.07 27.28
N ASN A 101 11.42 -32.54 28.39
CA ASN A 101 12.83 -32.26 28.58
C ASN A 101 13.32 -32.87 29.90
N GLY A 102 14.02 -34.01 29.83
CA GLY A 102 14.58 -34.66 31.02
C GLY A 102 13.51 -35.04 32.06
N GLY A 103 12.31 -35.36 31.59
CA GLY A 103 11.20 -35.79 32.42
C GLY A 103 10.36 -34.65 33.00
N VAL A 104 10.49 -33.44 32.46
CA VAL A 104 9.64 -32.27 32.77
C VAL A 104 8.99 -31.78 31.49
N TRP A 105 7.71 -31.43 31.55
CA TRP A 105 7.03 -30.73 30.46
C TRP A 105 7.37 -29.24 30.52
N GLU A 106 8.02 -28.75 29.47
CA GLU A 106 8.35 -27.33 29.29
C GLU A 106 7.57 -26.77 28.11
N ALA A 107 7.33 -25.46 28.07
CA ALA A 107 6.75 -24.83 26.89
C ALA A 107 7.66 -25.08 25.68
N ALA A 108 7.09 -25.60 24.60
CA ALA A 108 7.81 -25.77 23.35
C ALA A 108 7.91 -24.40 22.67
N ASP A 109 9.13 -24.04 22.29
CA ASP A 109 9.41 -22.89 21.43
C ASP A 109 9.23 -23.33 19.97
N GLY A 110 8.36 -22.66 19.21
CA GLY A 110 8.03 -23.01 17.84
C GLY A 110 9.21 -22.86 16.89
N ASP A 111 10.21 -22.04 17.26
CA ASP A 111 11.41 -21.75 16.47
C ASP A 111 12.46 -22.87 16.43
N ILE A 112 12.24 -23.96 17.16
CA ILE A 112 13.21 -25.06 17.23
C ILE A 112 13.30 -25.80 15.89
N ASP A 113 12.16 -26.21 15.34
CA ASP A 113 12.07 -26.93 14.08
C ASP A 113 10.64 -26.91 13.49
N GLU A 114 10.54 -27.26 12.20
CA GLU A 114 9.27 -27.30 11.47
C GLU A 114 8.24 -28.23 12.11
N ALA A 115 8.66 -29.33 12.74
CA ALA A 115 7.73 -30.27 13.37
C ALA A 115 7.07 -29.65 14.60
N THR A 116 7.85 -28.91 15.39
CA THR A 116 7.40 -28.16 16.56
C THR A 116 6.49 -27.02 16.15
N CYS A 117 6.88 -26.23 15.14
CA CYS A 117 6.04 -25.18 14.57
C CYS A 117 4.70 -25.72 14.05
N ASN A 118 4.71 -26.84 13.32
CA ASN A 118 3.51 -27.47 12.80
C ASN A 118 2.57 -27.96 13.92
N ALA A 119 3.11 -28.30 15.10
CA ALA A 119 2.32 -28.69 16.26
C ALA A 119 1.70 -27.48 16.99
N ILE A 120 2.32 -26.30 16.91
CA ILE A 120 1.90 -25.07 17.61
C ILE A 120 1.01 -24.20 16.72
N ALA A 121 1.52 -23.77 15.56
CA ALA A 121 0.85 -22.85 14.64
C ALA A 121 0.12 -23.56 13.50
N GLY A 122 0.51 -24.80 13.18
CA GLY A 122 -0.06 -25.58 12.08
C GLY A 122 0.86 -25.65 10.86
N THR A 123 0.44 -26.40 9.83
CA THR A 123 1.27 -26.60 8.64
C THR A 123 1.43 -25.33 7.82
N GLY A 124 2.67 -25.02 7.42
CA GLY A 124 2.98 -23.90 6.52
C GLY A 124 3.35 -22.60 7.23
N HIS A 125 3.48 -22.61 8.55
CA HIS A 125 3.91 -21.48 9.37
C HIS A 125 5.44 -21.38 9.55
N TRP A 126 6.16 -22.46 9.23
CA TRP A 126 7.62 -22.53 9.36
C TRP A 126 8.33 -21.77 8.23
N ALA A 127 9.34 -20.99 8.59
CA ALA A 127 10.27 -20.36 7.65
C ALA A 127 9.60 -19.46 6.60
N ILE A 128 8.49 -18.80 6.95
CA ILE A 128 7.79 -17.84 6.07
C ILE A 128 8.69 -16.64 5.72
N GLY A 129 9.52 -16.18 6.67
CA GLY A 129 10.34 -14.97 6.50
C GLY A 129 9.53 -13.68 6.61
N GLY A 130 9.96 -12.62 5.93
CA GLY A 130 9.38 -11.28 6.06
C GLY A 130 10.19 -10.40 7.00
N GLU A 131 9.57 -9.96 8.10
CA GLU A 131 10.27 -9.24 9.18
C GLU A 131 10.81 -10.18 10.25
N ILE A 132 10.25 -11.39 10.32
CA ILE A 132 10.72 -12.46 11.20
C ILE A 132 11.74 -13.33 10.44
N SER A 133 12.62 -14.02 11.18
CA SER A 133 13.67 -14.86 10.59
C SER A 133 13.07 -15.94 9.67
N GLY A 134 13.71 -16.21 8.54
CA GLY A 134 13.37 -17.33 7.65
C GLY A 134 13.70 -18.73 8.22
N SER A 135 13.97 -18.82 9.52
CA SER A 135 14.23 -20.05 10.26
C SER A 135 13.40 -20.13 11.55
N ALA A 136 12.35 -19.32 11.65
CA ALA A 136 11.44 -19.22 12.78
C ALA A 136 10.06 -19.76 12.39
N CYS A 137 9.26 -20.11 13.39
CA CYS A 137 7.85 -20.29 13.24
C CYS A 137 7.16 -18.92 13.11
N CYS A 138 5.92 -18.89 12.65
CA CYS A 138 5.18 -17.65 12.54
C CYS A 138 3.84 -17.79 13.26
N GLY A 139 3.70 -17.04 14.34
CA GLY A 139 2.47 -16.96 15.13
C GLY A 139 2.47 -17.78 16.39
N ASP A 140 3.61 -18.39 16.75
CA ASP A 140 3.85 -18.90 18.11
C ASP A 140 4.24 -17.77 19.06
N ASP A 141 4.93 -16.73 18.58
CA ASP A 141 5.36 -15.61 19.40
C ASP A 141 4.53 -14.32 19.24
N ALA A 142 4.53 -13.50 20.29
CA ALA A 142 3.84 -12.22 20.29
C ALA A 142 4.49 -11.25 19.31
N GLY A 143 3.71 -10.76 18.36
CA GLY A 143 4.20 -9.91 17.28
C GLY A 143 4.46 -10.71 16.00
N GLU A 144 4.30 -12.02 15.97
CA GLU A 144 4.42 -12.78 14.74
C GLU A 144 3.06 -12.97 14.08
N ASN A 145 2.79 -12.17 13.06
CA ASN A 145 1.50 -12.19 12.39
C ASN A 145 1.71 -12.76 10.99
N GLU A 146 1.11 -13.91 10.69
CA GLU A 146 1.01 -14.36 9.31
C GLU A 146 0.09 -13.40 8.54
N ARG A 147 0.65 -12.77 7.52
CA ARG A 147 -0.03 -11.84 6.64
C ARG A 147 0.14 -12.32 5.20
N PHE A 148 -0.80 -11.94 4.35
CA PHE A 148 -0.72 -12.16 2.90
C PHE A 148 -1.08 -10.89 2.15
N ARG A 149 -0.83 -10.85 0.84
CA ARG A 149 -1.14 -9.69 0.02
C ARG A 149 -2.65 -9.46 0.02
N GLU A 150 -3.09 -8.43 0.73
CA GLU A 150 -4.47 -7.99 0.82
C GLU A 150 -4.66 -6.67 0.08
N CYS A 151 -5.71 -6.61 -0.75
CA CYS A 151 -6.01 -5.46 -1.59
C CYS A 151 -7.43 -4.96 -1.32
N SER A 152 -7.59 -3.64 -1.26
CA SER A 152 -8.89 -3.00 -1.15
C SER A 152 -9.50 -2.76 -2.52
N GLY A 153 -10.68 -3.34 -2.77
CA GLY A 153 -11.41 -3.13 -4.01
C GLY A 153 -10.61 -3.59 -5.24
N ALA A 154 -10.40 -2.68 -6.19
CA ALA A 154 -9.70 -2.95 -7.44
C ALA A 154 -8.22 -2.53 -7.42
N ALA A 155 -7.67 -2.17 -6.25
CA ALA A 155 -6.29 -1.68 -6.12
C ALA A 155 -5.24 -2.71 -6.56
N CYS A 156 -5.47 -3.98 -6.27
CA CYS A 156 -4.62 -5.08 -6.73
C CYS A 156 -5.35 -6.42 -6.56
N THR A 157 -4.69 -7.52 -6.93
CA THR A 157 -5.21 -8.87 -6.67
C THR A 157 -4.77 -9.37 -5.30
N THR A 158 -5.74 -9.65 -4.42
CA THR A 158 -5.47 -10.33 -3.13
C THR A 158 -4.93 -11.73 -3.41
N LEU A 159 -3.79 -12.07 -2.82
CA LEU A 159 -3.06 -13.31 -3.12
C LEU A 159 -2.56 -13.98 -1.84
N ALA A 160 -3.24 -15.05 -1.41
CA ALA A 160 -2.90 -15.80 -0.20
C ALA A 160 -1.54 -16.52 -0.28
N SER A 161 -1.02 -16.78 -1.49
CA SER A 161 0.29 -17.40 -1.67
C SER A 161 1.45 -16.42 -1.55
N ASP A 162 1.19 -15.12 -1.64
CA ASP A 162 2.19 -14.08 -1.35
C ASP A 162 2.04 -13.70 0.12
N LYS A 163 2.86 -14.34 0.95
CA LYS A 163 2.71 -14.30 2.40
C LYS A 163 4.03 -14.01 3.10
N ALA A 164 3.94 -13.34 4.24
CA ALA A 164 5.09 -12.96 5.05
C ALA A 164 4.71 -12.98 6.53
N CYS A 165 5.68 -13.21 7.41
CA CYS A 165 5.51 -13.07 8.84
C CYS A 165 5.88 -11.64 9.25
N CYS A 166 4.88 -10.89 9.69
CA CYS A 166 5.00 -9.46 9.96
C CYS A 166 4.88 -9.15 11.45
N ASN A 167 5.58 -8.11 11.89
CA ASN A 167 5.60 -7.73 13.30
C ASN A 167 4.25 -7.16 13.79
N THR A 168 3.38 -6.69 12.88
CA THR A 168 2.02 -6.21 13.18
C THR A 168 0.94 -6.71 12.23
N LEU A 169 -0.32 -6.63 12.68
CA LEU A 169 -1.51 -6.86 11.83
C LEU A 169 -1.78 -5.75 10.81
N THR A 170 -1.08 -4.62 10.91
CA THR A 170 -1.28 -3.45 10.05
C THR A 170 -0.33 -3.42 8.86
N ASP A 171 0.59 -4.38 8.77
CA ASP A 171 1.52 -4.46 7.64
C ASP A 171 0.84 -5.05 6.41
N CYS A 172 1.21 -4.48 5.27
CA CYS A 172 0.85 -4.99 3.96
C CYS A 172 1.92 -5.96 3.48
N VAL A 173 1.53 -6.99 2.73
CA VAL A 173 2.48 -7.95 2.16
C VAL A 173 2.60 -7.77 0.66
N PHE A 174 3.84 -7.81 0.16
CA PHE A 174 4.12 -7.86 -1.27
C PHE A 174 5.45 -8.59 -1.56
N ASN A 175 5.41 -9.64 -2.37
CA ASN A 175 6.58 -10.46 -2.73
C ASN A 175 7.33 -10.99 -1.49
N ASP A 176 6.60 -11.64 -0.61
CA ASP A 176 7.06 -12.32 0.60
C ASP A 176 7.73 -11.37 1.62
N LYS A 177 7.41 -10.07 1.54
CA LYS A 177 7.90 -9.03 2.45
C LYS A 177 6.76 -8.24 3.08
N CYS A 178 6.96 -7.83 4.31
CA CYS A 178 6.08 -6.93 5.03
C CYS A 178 6.47 -5.47 4.75
N TYR A 179 5.47 -4.61 4.64
CA TYR A 179 5.59 -3.18 4.42
C TYR A 179 4.77 -2.42 5.46
N TYR A 180 5.43 -1.51 6.16
CA TYR A 180 4.87 -0.72 7.25
C TYR A 180 4.66 0.77 6.88
N ASN A 181 3.85 1.48 7.67
CA ASN A 181 3.77 2.94 7.72
C ASN A 181 4.95 3.53 8.54
N VAL A 182 6.17 3.41 8.00
CA VAL A 182 7.51 3.59 8.60
C VAL A 182 7.66 4.22 10.01
N ASN A 183 8.35 3.46 10.88
CA ASN A 183 9.22 3.92 11.96
C ASN A 183 10.61 3.23 11.88
N GLU A 184 10.88 2.40 10.86
CA GLU A 184 12.17 1.74 10.69
C GLU A 184 12.71 1.91 9.27
N ALA A 185 14.03 2.12 9.19
CA ALA A 185 14.74 2.35 7.94
C ALA A 185 15.03 1.02 7.25
N LEU A 186 14.27 0.69 6.21
CA LEU A 186 14.60 -0.45 5.36
C LEU A 186 15.93 -0.22 4.62
N PRO A 187 16.76 -1.27 4.45
CA PRO A 187 17.96 -1.19 3.64
C PRO A 187 17.58 -0.88 2.19
N LEU A 188 18.14 0.20 1.66
CA LEU A 188 18.05 0.54 0.25
C LEU A 188 18.44 -0.69 -0.56
N VAL A 189 17.52 -1.23 -1.37
CA VAL A 189 17.88 -2.16 -2.42
C VAL A 189 18.75 -1.36 -3.39
N GLU A 190 20.07 -1.51 -3.29
CA GLU A 190 20.99 -1.05 -4.31
C GLU A 190 20.75 -1.90 -5.56
N SER A 191 19.73 -1.57 -6.35
CA SER A 191 19.67 -2.08 -7.71
C SER A 191 20.79 -1.37 -8.47
N GLU A 192 21.88 -2.08 -8.76
CA GLU A 192 23.01 -1.66 -9.58
C GLU A 192 22.61 -1.40 -11.05
N ASN A 193 21.47 -0.78 -11.33
CA ASN A 193 21.12 -0.38 -12.67
C ASN A 193 21.83 0.93 -13.03
N THR A 194 23.16 0.85 -13.07
CA THR A 194 24.06 1.91 -13.56
C THR A 194 23.67 2.39 -14.96
N ALA A 195 22.96 1.57 -15.75
CA ALA A 195 22.38 1.96 -17.04
C ALA A 195 21.28 3.03 -16.92
N PHE A 196 20.46 3.01 -15.86
CA PHE A 196 19.41 4.00 -15.63
C PHE A 196 19.99 5.36 -15.20
N CYS A 197 21.04 5.34 -14.38
CA CYS A 197 21.78 6.55 -13.98
C CYS A 197 22.65 7.13 -15.12
N ASN A 198 23.23 6.28 -15.98
CA ASN A 198 24.12 6.71 -17.06
C ASN A 198 23.40 7.19 -18.33
N ALA A 199 22.10 6.91 -18.49
CA ALA A 199 21.30 7.37 -19.63
C ALA A 199 20.97 8.87 -19.59
N PHE A 200 21.05 9.50 -18.41
CA PHE A 200 20.74 10.92 -18.22
C PHE A 200 22.02 11.72 -17.95
N ASN A 201 22.62 12.20 -19.03
CA ASN A 201 23.91 12.87 -19.11
C ASN A 201 24.01 14.16 -18.25
N LYS A 202 24.20 14.04 -16.92
CA LYS A 202 24.64 15.13 -16.03
C LYS A 202 25.95 14.77 -15.33
N LYS A 203 27.05 15.00 -16.05
CA LYS A 203 28.44 14.86 -15.59
C LYS A 203 28.88 15.98 -14.62
N SER A 204 28.04 16.39 -13.68
CA SER A 204 28.39 17.43 -12.70
C SER A 204 27.87 17.23 -11.27
N ALA A 205 27.25 16.08 -10.95
CA ALA A 205 26.86 15.75 -9.56
C ALA A 205 27.58 14.52 -8.97
N CYS A 206 28.45 13.86 -9.73
CA CYS A 206 29.21 12.71 -9.22
C CYS A 206 30.71 12.92 -9.47
N THR A 207 31.34 13.80 -8.68
CA THR A 207 32.78 13.72 -8.48
C THR A 207 33.06 12.74 -7.35
N SER A 208 33.78 11.68 -7.69
CA SER A 208 34.40 10.73 -6.77
C SER A 208 35.19 11.47 -5.69
N GLY A 209 34.74 11.41 -4.45
CA GLY A 209 35.44 12.04 -3.35
C GLY A 209 34.64 11.98 -2.06
N THR A 210 34.87 10.93 -1.29
CA THR A 210 34.69 10.84 0.18
C THR A 210 33.46 11.54 0.78
N SER A 211 32.46 10.72 1.12
CA SER A 211 31.48 10.92 2.20
C SER A 211 30.62 12.20 2.17
N LYS A 212 29.31 11.97 1.97
CA LYS A 212 28.16 12.91 2.01
C LYS A 212 27.79 13.55 0.67
N GLY A 213 26.88 12.90 -0.03
CA GLY A 213 26.19 13.43 -1.20
C GLY A 213 25.26 12.39 -1.81
N LYS A 214 24.24 11.97 -1.06
CA LYS A 214 23.17 11.12 -1.61
C LYS A 214 22.22 12.03 -2.40
N CYS A 215 21.88 11.64 -3.62
CA CYS A 215 20.87 12.36 -4.41
C CYS A 215 19.52 12.20 -3.71
N PHE A 216 18.90 13.33 -3.35
CA PHE A 216 17.53 13.36 -2.84
C PHE A 216 16.62 13.89 -3.96
N TRP A 217 15.55 13.15 -4.27
CA TRP A 217 14.42 13.69 -5.00
C TRP A 217 13.42 14.24 -3.98
N ASN A 218 13.65 15.47 -3.55
CA ASN A 218 12.57 16.38 -3.24
C ASN A 218 12.86 17.65 -4.02
N ASP A 219 11.97 18.01 -4.93
CA ASP A 219 11.52 19.38 -5.12
C ASP A 219 10.50 19.37 -6.25
N ALA A 220 9.40 20.05 -5.98
CA ALA A 220 8.43 20.39 -6.98
C ALA A 220 9.12 21.02 -8.21
N ILE A 221 8.59 20.71 -9.39
CA ILE A 221 8.84 21.33 -10.71
C ILE A 221 9.80 20.56 -11.67
N SER A 222 9.23 19.68 -12.52
CA SER A 222 9.40 19.54 -14.00
C SER A 222 9.42 18.08 -14.57
N PRO A 223 8.66 17.76 -15.66
CA PRO A 223 8.63 16.45 -16.37
C PRO A 223 9.38 16.49 -17.74
N PRO A 224 9.37 15.44 -18.62
CA PRO A 224 9.09 14.00 -18.44
C PRO A 224 10.25 13.08 -18.92
N CYS A 225 10.25 11.80 -18.52
CA CYS A 225 10.76 10.70 -19.35
C CYS A 225 10.10 9.37 -18.95
N LYS A 226 9.25 8.84 -19.83
CA LYS A 226 8.92 7.40 -19.88
C LYS A 226 10.03 6.67 -20.64
N PRO A 227 10.42 5.48 -20.20
CA PRO A 227 10.03 4.27 -20.92
C PRO A 227 9.33 3.25 -20.01
N ALA A 228 8.53 2.39 -20.65
CA ALA A 228 7.91 1.23 -20.03
C ALA A 228 8.97 0.34 -19.37
N ALA A 229 8.99 0.35 -18.06
CA ALA A 229 9.58 -0.69 -17.23
C ALA A 229 8.74 -0.71 -15.97
N THR A 230 8.10 -1.85 -15.70
CA THR A 230 7.59 -2.28 -14.40
C THR A 230 8.27 -1.54 -13.26
N LYS A 231 7.54 -0.73 -12.48
CA LYS A 231 8.09 -0.01 -11.35
C LYS A 231 8.44 -1.01 -10.25
N THR A 232 9.62 -1.61 -10.30
CA THR A 232 10.09 -2.52 -9.23
C THR A 232 10.67 -1.76 -8.02
N ALA A 233 10.47 -0.45 -7.93
CA ALA A 233 11.14 0.40 -6.94
C ALA A 233 10.13 1.10 -6.03
N VAL A 234 10.02 0.57 -4.81
CA VAL A 234 9.31 1.17 -3.67
C VAL A 234 9.94 2.53 -3.34
N GLN A 235 9.18 3.62 -3.37
CA GLN A 235 9.66 4.94 -2.97
C GLN A 235 9.47 5.13 -1.45
N LEU A 236 10.48 4.76 -0.65
CA LEU A 236 10.48 4.98 0.80
C LEU A 236 11.06 6.37 1.12
N GLY A 237 10.21 7.33 1.46
CA GLY A 237 10.64 8.61 1.99
C GLY A 237 11.28 8.45 3.36
N THR A 238 12.56 8.80 3.52
CA THR A 238 13.18 8.98 4.84
C THR A 238 13.28 10.48 5.15
N LYS A 239 12.69 10.90 6.26
CA LYS A 239 13.13 12.10 6.97
C LYS A 239 13.06 11.83 8.46
N THR A 240 14.19 12.01 9.12
CA THR A 240 14.32 12.05 10.59
C THR A 240 13.18 12.86 11.21
N GLY A 241 12.23 12.17 11.84
CA GLY A 241 11.05 12.76 12.50
C GLY A 241 9.99 11.68 12.77
N THR A 242 9.26 11.84 13.87
CA THR A 242 8.21 10.95 14.42
C THR A 242 6.92 10.90 13.59
N THR A 243 7.01 11.05 12.26
CA THR A 243 5.86 11.01 11.35
C THR A 243 5.97 9.79 10.44
N SER A 244 5.07 8.84 10.65
CA SER A 244 4.86 7.68 9.77
C SER A 244 4.49 8.12 8.36
N PHE A 245 5.24 7.66 7.36
CA PHE A 245 4.87 7.81 5.94
C PHE A 245 4.30 6.47 5.44
N PRO A 246 3.26 6.51 4.58
CA PRO A 246 2.74 5.28 4.02
C PRO A 246 3.69 4.70 2.96
N ALA A 247 3.70 3.36 2.81
CA ALA A 247 4.50 2.68 1.79
C ALA A 247 3.78 2.71 0.45
N TYR A 248 4.52 2.92 -0.64
CA TYR A 248 4.01 2.92 -2.01
C TYR A 248 4.70 1.85 -2.85
N ALA A 249 3.92 1.02 -3.55
CA ALA A 249 4.41 0.02 -4.48
C ALA A 249 3.44 -0.18 -5.64
N ASP A 250 3.95 -0.49 -6.82
CA ASP A 250 3.17 -1.00 -7.96
C ASP A 250 2.96 -2.52 -7.75
N VAL A 251 1.84 -2.87 -7.13
CA VAL A 251 1.47 -4.21 -6.66
C VAL A 251 0.78 -5.02 -7.74
N ASP A 252 0.08 -4.36 -8.66
CA ASP A 252 -0.70 -5.00 -9.72
C ASP A 252 -0.05 -4.91 -11.12
N GLY A 253 1.06 -4.18 -11.25
CA GLY A 253 1.84 -4.05 -12.47
C GLY A 253 1.30 -2.99 -13.44
N ASP A 254 0.48 -2.05 -12.97
CA ASP A 254 -0.10 -0.99 -13.77
C ASP A 254 0.83 0.26 -13.86
N LEU A 255 0.28 1.48 -14.01
CA LEU A 255 1.06 2.72 -14.03
C LEU A 255 0.90 3.55 -12.73
N SER A 256 0.00 3.14 -11.85
CA SER A 256 -0.29 3.64 -10.51
C SER A 256 0.77 3.18 -9.52
N ASP A 257 0.77 3.76 -8.33
CA ASP A 257 1.38 3.12 -7.16
C ASP A 257 0.24 2.91 -6.16
N GLU A 258 0.14 1.72 -5.58
CA GLU A 258 -0.75 1.47 -4.45
C GLU A 258 -0.10 1.92 -3.16
N VAL A 259 -0.93 2.42 -2.24
CA VAL A 259 -0.52 2.78 -0.89
C VAL A 259 -0.89 1.69 0.08
N CYS A 260 0.05 1.30 0.93
CA CYS A 260 -0.26 0.53 2.12
C CYS A 260 -0.92 1.44 3.15
N ILE A 261 -2.13 1.09 3.59
CA ILE A 261 -2.78 1.78 4.71
C ILE A 261 -2.74 0.91 5.96
N ALA A 262 -2.55 1.52 7.13
CA ALA A 262 -2.79 0.85 8.42
C ALA A 262 -4.30 0.72 8.67
N ALA A 263 -4.94 -0.14 7.89
CA ALA A 263 -6.19 -0.77 8.28
C ALA A 263 -5.87 -1.98 9.19
N SER A 264 -6.88 -2.49 9.89
CA SER A 264 -6.80 -3.77 10.62
C SER A 264 -7.74 -4.74 9.91
N PRO A 265 -7.25 -5.61 9.02
CA PRO A 265 -5.85 -5.85 8.61
C PRO A 265 -5.28 -4.81 7.62
N GLY A 266 -3.94 -4.67 7.53
CA GLY A 266 -3.28 -3.76 6.57
C GLY A 266 -3.60 -4.11 5.12
N GLN A 267 -3.84 -3.12 4.26
CA GLN A 267 -4.27 -3.34 2.86
C GLN A 267 -3.62 -2.36 1.89
N TRP A 268 -3.35 -2.86 0.67
CA TRP A 268 -3.00 -2.03 -0.47
C TRP A 268 -4.25 -1.35 -1.04
N GLN A 269 -4.18 -0.04 -1.25
CA GLN A 269 -5.25 0.76 -1.85
C GLN A 269 -4.72 1.58 -3.02
N ASP A 270 -5.57 1.79 -4.01
CA ASP A 270 -5.28 2.70 -5.12
C ASP A 270 -5.24 4.13 -4.58
N THR A 271 -4.19 4.90 -4.93
CA THR A 271 -4.11 6.32 -4.60
C THR A 271 -4.69 7.23 -5.66
N SER A 272 -5.61 6.72 -6.46
CA SER A 272 -6.22 7.53 -7.50
C SER A 272 -6.89 8.80 -6.95
N GLY A 273 -6.45 9.94 -7.47
CA GLY A 273 -7.09 11.23 -7.30
C GLY A 273 -8.16 11.47 -8.36
N SER A 274 -8.62 12.70 -8.40
CA SER A 274 -9.61 13.16 -9.37
C SER A 274 -9.25 14.53 -9.92
N ILE A 275 -9.83 14.88 -11.06
CA ILE A 275 -9.83 16.23 -11.61
C ILE A 275 -11.26 16.75 -11.55
N GLY A 276 -11.44 17.95 -11.02
CA GLY A 276 -12.73 18.64 -10.99
C GLY A 276 -12.61 20.09 -11.45
N GLY A 277 -13.73 20.68 -11.84
CA GLY A 277 -13.79 22.10 -12.17
C GLY A 277 -15.08 22.46 -12.88
N VAL A 278 -15.09 23.65 -13.47
CA VAL A 278 -16.21 24.15 -14.28
C VAL A 278 -15.78 24.51 -15.70
N VAL A 279 -16.69 24.32 -16.66
CA VAL A 279 -16.54 24.78 -18.04
C VAL A 279 -17.52 25.92 -18.28
N MET A 280 -16.99 27.12 -18.55
CA MET A 280 -17.75 28.36 -18.73
C MET A 280 -17.52 28.96 -20.12
N ASN A 281 -18.46 29.76 -20.59
CA ASN A 281 -18.34 30.66 -21.73
C ASN A 281 -18.55 32.08 -21.23
N VAL A 282 -17.45 32.75 -20.89
CA VAL A 282 -17.39 34.10 -20.29
C VAL A 282 -18.17 34.19 -18.97
N THR A 283 -19.50 34.16 -19.01
CA THR A 283 -20.39 34.20 -17.85
C THR A 283 -21.28 32.97 -17.71
N ASP A 284 -21.48 32.19 -18.78
CA ASP A 284 -22.51 31.16 -18.83
C ASP A 284 -21.91 29.75 -18.75
N PRO A 285 -22.52 28.79 -18.03
CA PRO A 285 -22.03 27.43 -18.00
C PRO A 285 -22.16 26.75 -19.36
N VAL A 286 -21.16 25.96 -19.72
CA VAL A 286 -21.15 25.19 -20.97
C VAL A 286 -21.42 23.73 -20.65
N ALA A 287 -22.68 23.31 -20.81
CA ALA A 287 -23.09 21.92 -20.63
C ALA A 287 -22.65 21.01 -21.78
N GLY A 288 -22.28 19.76 -21.50
CA GLY A 288 -21.92 18.76 -22.51
C GLY A 288 -20.59 19.02 -23.22
N ALA A 289 -19.71 19.86 -22.66
CA ALA A 289 -18.32 19.93 -23.09
C ALA A 289 -17.58 18.65 -22.67
N VAL A 290 -16.77 18.09 -23.56
CA VAL A 290 -15.97 16.91 -23.26
C VAL A 290 -14.64 17.36 -22.68
N VAL A 291 -14.34 16.94 -21.46
CA VAL A 291 -13.05 17.17 -20.80
C VAL A 291 -12.25 15.87 -20.85
N ARG A 292 -11.05 15.90 -21.41
CA ARG A 292 -10.18 14.73 -21.61
C ARG A 292 -8.82 14.94 -21.00
N VAL A 293 -8.26 13.88 -20.45
CA VAL A 293 -6.87 13.84 -20.01
C VAL A 293 -6.02 13.27 -21.14
N LEU A 294 -5.07 14.06 -21.65
CA LEU A 294 -4.26 13.67 -22.80
C LEU A 294 -3.36 12.49 -22.45
N GLY A 295 -3.24 11.55 -23.40
CA GLY A 295 -2.43 10.35 -23.23
C GLY A 295 -3.07 9.25 -22.37
N THR A 296 -4.33 9.40 -21.96
CA THR A 296 -5.08 8.40 -21.19
C THR A 296 -6.48 8.17 -21.78
N VAL A 297 -7.22 7.24 -21.17
CA VAL A 297 -8.64 6.97 -21.51
C VAL A 297 -9.63 7.83 -20.73
N PHE A 298 -9.15 8.57 -19.72
CA PHE A 298 -10.00 9.31 -18.79
C PHE A 298 -10.63 10.54 -19.42
N LYS A 299 -11.95 10.67 -19.26
CA LYS A 299 -12.74 11.80 -19.75
C LYS A 299 -14.04 11.95 -18.97
N ALA A 300 -14.60 13.15 -18.97
CA ALA A 300 -15.93 13.45 -18.46
C ALA A 300 -16.67 14.41 -19.41
N MET A 301 -17.98 14.53 -19.22
CA MET A 301 -18.79 15.59 -19.83
C MET A 301 -19.21 16.58 -18.75
N SER A 302 -19.19 17.87 -19.05
CA SER A 302 -19.70 18.88 -18.14
C SER A 302 -21.22 18.79 -18.00
N ALA A 303 -21.72 18.99 -16.78
CA ALA A 303 -23.13 19.03 -16.43
C ALA A 303 -23.78 20.35 -16.86
N VAL A 304 -25.09 20.48 -16.60
CA VAL A 304 -25.89 21.66 -16.98
C VAL A 304 -25.37 22.96 -16.36
N ASP A 305 -24.80 22.87 -15.16
CA ASP A 305 -24.15 23.98 -14.45
C ASP A 305 -22.67 24.18 -14.83
N GLY A 306 -22.18 23.45 -15.84
CA GLY A 306 -20.80 23.51 -16.31
C GLY A 306 -19.82 22.68 -15.49
N SER A 307 -20.24 22.11 -14.35
CA SER A 307 -19.36 21.31 -13.49
C SER A 307 -18.96 19.99 -14.17
N TYR A 308 -17.76 19.49 -13.89
CA TYR A 308 -17.32 18.17 -14.33
C TYR A 308 -16.41 17.52 -13.28
N SER A 309 -16.33 16.19 -13.31
CA SER A 309 -15.41 15.41 -12.47
C SER A 309 -14.91 14.18 -13.23
N ILE A 310 -13.60 13.94 -13.17
CA ILE A 310 -12.91 12.77 -13.69
C ILE A 310 -12.24 12.10 -12.49
N ALA A 311 -12.61 10.88 -12.12
CA ALA A 311 -12.04 10.14 -11.00
C ALA A 311 -11.18 8.97 -11.48
N GLY A 312 -10.40 8.38 -10.57
CA GLY A 312 -9.58 7.20 -10.87
C GLY A 312 -8.25 7.55 -11.54
N LEU A 313 -7.75 8.77 -11.39
CA LEU A 313 -6.47 9.18 -11.96
C LEU A 313 -5.34 8.87 -10.99
N PRO A 314 -4.31 8.12 -11.37
CA PRO A 314 -3.09 8.01 -10.58
C PRO A 314 -2.54 9.41 -10.23
N SER A 315 -1.87 9.56 -9.09
CA SER A 315 -1.28 10.85 -8.78
C SER A 315 -0.19 11.22 -9.79
N GLY A 316 -0.11 12.51 -10.12
CA GLY A 316 0.81 12.96 -11.16
C GLY A 316 0.37 14.24 -11.85
N ASN A 317 1.16 14.66 -12.84
CA ASN A 317 0.89 15.84 -13.65
C ASN A 317 0.25 15.44 -14.98
N TYR A 318 -0.85 16.10 -15.32
CA TYR A 318 -1.64 15.80 -16.51
C TYR A 318 -1.87 17.04 -17.37
N ASP A 319 -1.88 16.83 -18.69
CA ASP A 319 -2.41 17.82 -19.62
C ASP A 319 -3.89 17.50 -19.87
N VAL A 320 -4.74 18.49 -19.63
CA VAL A 320 -6.19 18.34 -19.68
C VAL A 320 -6.76 19.30 -20.72
N VAL A 321 -7.69 18.80 -21.53
CA VAL A 321 -8.31 19.51 -22.63
C VAL A 321 -9.81 19.54 -22.46
N ALA A 322 -10.44 20.69 -22.65
CA ALA A 322 -11.89 20.81 -22.79
C ALA A 322 -12.25 21.20 -24.23
N GLU A 323 -13.20 20.47 -24.81
CA GLU A 323 -13.67 20.66 -26.18
C GLU A 323 -15.19 20.61 -26.26
N LYS A 324 -15.77 21.40 -27.16
CA LYS A 324 -17.19 21.33 -27.52
C LYS A 324 -17.39 21.84 -28.94
N ASP A 325 -18.24 21.17 -29.70
CA ASP A 325 -18.60 21.62 -31.05
C ASP A 325 -19.12 23.06 -31.05
N GLY A 326 -18.57 23.87 -31.95
CA GLY A 326 -18.88 25.30 -32.05
C GLY A 326 -18.07 26.19 -31.11
N TYR A 327 -17.14 25.64 -30.30
CA TYR A 327 -16.22 26.38 -29.45
C TYR A 327 -14.77 26.12 -29.84
N GLU A 328 -13.90 27.07 -29.52
CA GLU A 328 -12.45 26.88 -29.50
C GLU A 328 -12.05 26.08 -28.25
N GLN A 329 -11.16 25.11 -28.44
CA GLN A 329 -10.66 24.23 -27.38
C GLN A 329 -9.82 25.01 -26.36
N ALA A 330 -9.91 24.62 -25.08
CA ALA A 330 -9.04 25.13 -24.01
C ALA A 330 -8.19 24.01 -23.40
N SER A 331 -7.05 24.37 -22.81
CA SER A 331 -6.08 23.42 -22.24
C SER A 331 -5.54 23.91 -20.91
N SER A 332 -5.40 22.98 -19.95
CA SER A 332 -4.63 23.15 -18.72
C SER A 332 -3.44 22.21 -18.79
N LEU A 333 -2.23 22.74 -18.68
CA LEU A 333 -0.99 21.97 -18.85
C LEU A 333 -0.34 21.72 -17.50
N SER A 334 0.21 20.52 -17.30
CA SER A 334 0.87 20.11 -16.07
C SER A 334 0.01 20.31 -14.81
N LEU A 335 -1.27 19.96 -14.87
CA LEU A 335 -2.16 19.95 -13.71
C LEU A 335 -1.75 18.82 -12.76
N PHE A 336 -1.38 19.16 -11.52
CA PHE A 336 -1.08 18.16 -10.50
C PHE A 336 -2.37 17.58 -9.89
N VAL A 337 -2.48 16.25 -9.92
CA VAL A 337 -3.50 15.47 -9.22
C VAL A 337 -2.83 14.79 -8.02
N PRO A 338 -3.18 15.16 -6.78
CA PRO A 338 -2.65 14.52 -5.58
C PRO A 338 -3.32 13.16 -5.31
N ASP A 339 -2.63 12.31 -4.57
CA ASP A 339 -3.16 11.03 -4.08
C ASP A 339 -4.47 11.24 -3.31
N SER A 340 -5.53 10.50 -3.66
CA SER A 340 -6.86 10.59 -3.04
C SER A 340 -7.43 12.02 -2.96
N GLY A 341 -6.92 12.97 -3.76
CA GLY A 341 -7.34 14.37 -3.74
C GLY A 341 -7.85 14.86 -5.08
N ILE A 342 -8.09 16.17 -5.18
CA ILE A 342 -8.72 16.78 -6.35
C ILE A 342 -7.77 17.81 -6.96
N GLY A 343 -7.34 17.57 -8.19
CA GLY A 343 -6.76 18.60 -9.07
C GLY A 343 -7.88 19.48 -9.63
N VAL A 344 -7.75 20.80 -9.51
CA VAL A 344 -8.79 21.73 -9.99
C VAL A 344 -8.37 22.34 -11.32
N ALA A 345 -9.21 22.18 -12.35
CA ALA A 345 -9.02 22.81 -13.65
C ALA A 345 -10.31 23.43 -14.18
N ASP A 346 -10.37 24.76 -14.18
CA ASP A 346 -11.47 25.49 -14.78
C ASP A 346 -11.15 25.86 -16.22
N PHE A 347 -12.14 25.72 -17.09
CA PHE A 347 -12.01 25.99 -18.53
C PHE A 347 -12.94 27.11 -18.97
N THR A 348 -12.42 28.01 -19.80
CA THR A 348 -13.24 28.97 -20.55
C THR A 348 -13.23 28.60 -22.02
N LEU A 349 -14.37 28.16 -22.54
CA LEU A 349 -14.57 27.89 -23.96
C LEU A 349 -15.26 29.08 -24.60
N VAL A 350 -14.71 29.55 -25.71
CA VAL A 350 -15.24 30.70 -26.47
C VAL A 350 -15.65 30.26 -27.86
N HIS A 351 -16.65 30.91 -28.46
CA HIS A 351 -16.97 30.66 -29.86
C HIS A 351 -15.87 31.21 -30.78
N PRO A 352 -15.65 30.62 -31.97
CA PRO A 352 -14.72 31.15 -32.95
C PRO A 352 -14.98 32.62 -33.27
N LEU A 353 -13.91 33.41 -33.39
CA LEU A 353 -13.99 34.87 -33.57
C LEU A 353 -14.72 35.30 -34.84
N GLY A 354 -14.62 34.53 -35.93
CA GLY A 354 -15.41 34.78 -37.14
C GLY A 354 -15.26 36.19 -37.75
N GLY A 355 -14.11 36.84 -37.59
CA GLY A 355 -13.86 38.21 -38.06
C GLY A 355 -14.11 39.32 -37.02
N CYS A 356 -14.40 38.94 -35.78
CA CYS A 356 -14.45 39.81 -34.62
C CYS A 356 -13.19 39.70 -33.77
N GLU A 357 -13.02 40.63 -32.83
CA GLU A 357 -11.99 40.64 -31.80
C GLU A 357 -12.66 40.45 -30.42
N ASP A 358 -11.88 40.05 -29.41
CA ASP A 358 -12.38 39.78 -28.04
C ASP A 358 -13.04 40.99 -27.36
N ASP A 359 -12.73 42.21 -27.81
CA ASP A 359 -13.28 43.48 -27.30
C ASP A 359 -14.56 43.93 -28.03
N CYS A 360 -15.18 43.03 -28.78
CA CYS A 360 -16.36 43.26 -29.62
C CYS A 360 -16.13 44.11 -30.87
N THR A 361 -14.89 44.48 -31.21
CA THR A 361 -14.59 45.18 -32.47
C THR A 361 -14.50 44.22 -33.65
N LYS A 362 -14.63 44.74 -34.87
CA LYS A 362 -14.35 43.98 -36.10
C LYS A 362 -12.87 44.06 -36.45
N VAL A 363 -12.31 42.95 -36.94
CA VAL A 363 -10.93 42.92 -37.44
C VAL A 363 -10.71 44.02 -38.48
N GLY A 364 -9.74 44.90 -38.23
CA GLY A 364 -9.43 46.04 -39.12
C GLY A 364 -10.29 47.29 -38.92
N SER A 365 -11.12 47.31 -37.86
CA SER A 365 -11.89 48.46 -37.40
C SER A 365 -11.62 48.70 -35.91
N ASN A 366 -11.85 49.92 -35.44
CA ASN A 366 -11.89 50.23 -34.00
C ASN A 366 -13.33 50.34 -33.48
N LEU A 367 -14.32 50.02 -34.31
CA LEU A 367 -15.74 50.13 -33.97
C LEU A 367 -16.26 48.78 -33.47
N CYS A 368 -17.05 48.82 -32.39
CA CYS A 368 -17.77 47.65 -31.91
C CYS A 368 -18.83 47.27 -32.90
N ASP A 369 -19.10 45.97 -33.03
CA ASP A 369 -20.19 45.49 -33.85
C ASP A 369 -21.05 44.52 -33.06
N SER A 370 -22.36 44.76 -33.08
CA SER A 370 -23.33 43.85 -32.47
C SER A 370 -23.26 42.42 -33.01
N SER A 371 -22.78 42.22 -34.26
CA SER A 371 -22.56 40.89 -34.82
C SER A 371 -21.47 40.09 -34.10
N CYS A 372 -20.61 40.77 -33.34
CA CYS A 372 -19.55 40.15 -32.55
C CYS A 372 -20.02 39.61 -31.21
N HIS A 373 -21.26 39.90 -30.81
CA HIS A 373 -21.85 39.35 -29.59
C HIS A 373 -21.79 37.81 -29.58
N GLY A 374 -21.21 37.25 -28.52
CA GLY A 374 -21.06 35.80 -28.37
C GLY A 374 -19.97 35.20 -29.26
N LYS A 375 -19.05 36.00 -29.81
CA LYS A 375 -17.85 35.56 -30.53
C LYS A 375 -16.61 35.83 -29.68
N GLY A 376 -15.67 34.90 -29.62
CA GLY A 376 -14.53 35.02 -28.71
C GLY A 376 -15.00 35.31 -27.29
N LYS A 377 -14.38 36.31 -26.66
CA LYS A 377 -14.78 36.83 -25.34
C LYS A 377 -15.77 38.00 -25.41
N CYS A 378 -16.24 38.37 -26.60
CA CYS A 378 -17.16 39.50 -26.73
C CYS A 378 -18.53 39.15 -26.15
N TRP A 379 -18.92 39.89 -25.12
CA TRP A 379 -20.25 39.81 -24.51
C TRP A 379 -20.78 41.21 -24.17
N PHE A 380 -21.99 41.51 -24.63
CA PHE A 380 -22.69 42.74 -24.26
C PHE A 380 -23.63 42.41 -23.12
N SER A 381 -23.67 43.24 -22.08
CA SER A 381 -24.45 42.99 -20.86
C SER A 381 -25.97 43.12 -21.04
N SER A 382 -26.42 43.74 -22.13
CA SER A 382 -27.83 43.78 -22.52
C SER A 382 -27.99 44.04 -24.01
N ASP A 383 -29.17 43.74 -24.56
CA ASP A 383 -29.52 44.08 -25.93
C ASP A 383 -29.52 45.60 -26.19
N GLY A 384 -29.85 46.40 -25.17
CA GLY A 384 -29.78 47.86 -25.24
C GLY A 384 -28.34 48.36 -25.41
N ILE A 385 -27.40 47.83 -24.64
CA ILE A 385 -25.97 48.17 -24.74
C ILE A 385 -25.39 47.67 -26.07
N LYS A 386 -25.76 46.46 -26.48
CA LYS A 386 -25.40 45.90 -27.80
C LYS A 386 -25.85 46.82 -28.94
N ALA A 387 -27.04 47.39 -28.85
CA ALA A 387 -27.56 48.34 -29.84
C ALA A 387 -26.86 49.71 -29.77
N ALA A 388 -26.66 50.27 -28.58
CA ALA A 388 -25.98 51.55 -28.38
C ALA A 388 -24.51 51.53 -28.86
N CYS A 389 -23.86 50.37 -28.74
CA CYS A 389 -22.46 50.17 -29.15
C CYS A 389 -22.27 49.68 -30.58
N HIS A 390 -23.35 49.42 -31.32
CA HIS A 390 -23.22 49.00 -32.72
C HIS A 390 -22.63 50.12 -33.57
N ASN A 391 -21.48 49.84 -34.19
CA ASN A 391 -20.71 50.75 -35.04
C ASN A 391 -20.19 52.01 -34.31
N SER A 392 -19.99 51.91 -33.00
CA SER A 392 -19.54 53.00 -32.12
C SER A 392 -18.19 52.68 -31.47
N PHE A 393 -17.43 53.72 -31.11
CA PHE A 393 -16.23 53.65 -30.27
C PHE A 393 -16.27 54.82 -29.28
N GLY A 394 -16.10 54.55 -27.98
CA GLY A 394 -16.33 55.53 -26.91
C GLY A 394 -17.82 55.61 -26.53
N ILE A 395 -18.34 56.80 -26.23
CA ILE A 395 -19.70 56.96 -25.68
C ILE A 395 -20.79 56.54 -26.70
N GLY A 396 -21.56 55.50 -26.35
CA GLY A 396 -22.84 55.13 -26.96
C GLY A 396 -24.02 55.62 -26.11
N TYR A 397 -25.08 56.07 -26.77
CA TYR A 397 -26.28 56.62 -26.10
C TYR A 397 -27.41 55.59 -26.05
N MET A 398 -28.00 55.42 -24.87
CA MET A 398 -29.14 54.55 -24.62
C MET A 398 -30.46 55.32 -24.83
N PRO A 399 -31.59 54.64 -25.13
CA PRO A 399 -32.89 55.29 -25.37
C PRO A 399 -33.45 56.09 -24.20
N ASP A 400 -33.02 55.81 -22.97
CA ASP A 400 -33.40 56.51 -21.74
C ASP A 400 -32.54 57.75 -21.46
N GLY A 401 -31.61 58.09 -22.35
CA GLY A 401 -30.69 59.22 -22.21
C GLY A 401 -29.44 58.91 -21.40
N SER A 402 -29.29 57.70 -20.86
CA SER A 402 -28.02 57.24 -20.27
C SER A 402 -26.98 56.96 -21.37
N PHE A 403 -25.73 56.78 -20.96
CA PHE A 403 -24.66 56.45 -21.89
C PHE A 403 -23.82 55.28 -21.37
N VAL A 404 -23.22 54.55 -22.32
CA VAL A 404 -22.31 53.42 -22.07
C VAL A 404 -21.03 53.66 -22.85
N ASP A 405 -19.90 53.22 -22.29
CA ASP A 405 -18.62 53.34 -22.96
C ASP A 405 -18.36 52.08 -23.82
N CYS A 406 -18.43 52.26 -25.14
CA CYS A 406 -18.38 51.20 -26.14
C CYS A 406 -16.94 50.92 -26.57
N CYS A 407 -16.60 49.63 -26.63
CA CYS A 407 -15.25 49.14 -26.96
C CYS A 407 -14.17 49.57 -25.99
N MET A 408 -14.58 50.15 -24.86
CA MET A 408 -13.73 50.37 -23.71
C MET A 408 -14.08 49.24 -22.75
N GLY A 409 -13.49 48.06 -23.00
CA GLY A 409 -13.51 46.99 -22.00
C GLY A 409 -12.95 47.50 -20.66
N PRO A 410 -13.06 46.74 -19.56
CA PRO A 410 -12.25 47.06 -18.38
C PRO A 410 -10.78 47.22 -18.82
N THR A 411 -10.05 48.18 -18.26
CA THR A 411 -8.63 48.37 -18.54
C THR A 411 -7.92 47.02 -18.52
N TYR A 412 -7.45 46.55 -19.67
CA TYR A 412 -6.51 45.44 -19.72
C TYR A 412 -5.22 45.96 -19.09
N SER A 413 -5.02 45.66 -17.81
CA SER A 413 -3.69 45.70 -17.21
C SER A 413 -2.93 44.54 -17.83
N PRO A 414 -1.94 44.77 -18.72
CA PRO A 414 -1.08 43.69 -19.16
C PRO A 414 -0.49 43.06 -17.92
N ILE A 415 -0.85 41.80 -17.67
CA ILE A 415 -0.07 40.99 -16.74
C ILE A 415 1.29 40.91 -17.39
N LYS A 416 2.26 41.61 -16.82
CA LYS A 416 3.65 41.50 -17.22
C LYS A 416 4.00 40.04 -17.01
N ALA A 417 4.05 39.26 -18.09
CA ALA A 417 4.59 37.93 -18.04
C ALA A 417 6.03 38.09 -17.55
N VAL A 418 6.28 37.70 -16.31
CA VAL A 418 7.62 37.44 -15.82
C VAL A 418 7.82 35.95 -16.09
N PRO A 419 8.37 35.55 -17.24
CA PRO A 419 8.71 34.16 -17.44
C PRO A 419 9.80 33.80 -16.43
N SER A 420 9.44 33.06 -15.38
CA SER A 420 10.41 32.28 -14.63
C SER A 420 10.44 30.91 -15.28
N VAL A 421 11.61 30.52 -15.78
CA VAL A 421 11.82 29.20 -16.37
C VAL A 421 12.28 28.26 -15.26
N PRO A 422 11.52 27.22 -14.90
CA PRO A 422 12.09 26.13 -14.15
C PRO A 422 12.71 25.14 -15.15
N SER A 423 14.03 25.18 -15.25
CA SER A 423 14.89 24.18 -15.90
C SER A 423 15.01 24.18 -17.45
N ASP A 424 15.99 23.38 -17.89
CA ASP A 424 16.76 23.44 -19.13
C ASP A 424 16.04 23.01 -20.43
N GLN A 425 14.71 23.11 -20.51
CA GLN A 425 13.96 22.66 -21.70
C GLN A 425 13.53 23.80 -22.63
N VAL A 426 13.44 23.46 -23.93
CA VAL A 426 12.85 24.33 -24.95
C VAL A 426 11.34 24.35 -24.77
N ILE A 427 10.84 25.38 -24.09
CA ILE A 427 9.40 25.60 -23.95
C ILE A 427 8.91 26.35 -25.19
N ILE A 428 7.95 25.75 -25.90
CA ILE A 428 7.15 26.43 -26.94
C ILE A 428 5.87 26.91 -26.28
N GLY A 429 5.88 28.15 -25.78
CA GLY A 429 4.67 28.81 -25.28
C GLY A 429 3.91 29.45 -26.45
N ARG A 430 2.65 29.08 -26.64
CA ARG A 430 1.72 29.82 -27.53
C ARG A 430 0.76 30.61 -26.67
N LYS A 431 0.92 31.94 -26.66
CA LYS A 431 -0.01 32.85 -25.98
C LYS A 431 -0.55 33.84 -27.00
N PRO A 432 -1.88 33.99 -27.12
CA PRO A 432 -2.44 35.09 -27.90
C PRO A 432 -2.05 36.41 -27.23
N ILE A 433 -1.37 37.28 -27.98
CA ILE A 433 -1.02 38.64 -27.54
C ILE A 433 -1.60 39.64 -28.53
N LEU A 434 -1.87 40.85 -28.06
CA LEU A 434 -2.28 41.96 -28.92
C LEU A 434 -1.04 42.69 -29.44
N TYR A 435 -0.79 42.66 -30.75
CA TYR A 435 0.30 43.40 -31.40
C TYR A 435 -0.26 44.30 -32.50
N LYS A 436 -0.13 45.63 -32.32
CA LYS A 436 -0.66 46.66 -33.24
C LYS A 436 -2.15 46.48 -33.57
N GLY A 437 -2.98 46.20 -32.56
CA GLY A 437 -4.42 46.05 -32.73
C GLY A 437 -4.83 44.75 -33.44
N ARG A 438 -3.99 43.72 -33.44
CA ARG A 438 -4.30 42.39 -33.95
C ARG A 438 -3.86 41.33 -32.95
N PHE A 439 -4.70 40.34 -32.69
CA PHE A 439 -4.26 39.18 -31.92
C PHE A 439 -3.33 38.32 -32.76
N VAL A 440 -2.10 38.15 -32.28
CA VAL A 440 -1.10 37.27 -32.87
C VAL A 440 -0.75 36.20 -31.85
N ASN A 441 -0.53 34.97 -32.31
CA ASN A 441 0.04 33.94 -31.46
C ASN A 441 1.51 34.28 -31.24
N MET A 442 1.86 34.78 -30.05
CA MET A 442 3.24 34.84 -29.64
C MET A 442 3.70 33.41 -29.41
N VAL A 443 4.59 32.94 -30.30
CA VAL A 443 5.32 31.69 -30.11
C VAL A 443 6.61 32.06 -29.41
N THR A 444 6.67 31.86 -28.10
CA THR A 444 7.90 32.00 -27.35
C THR A 444 8.65 30.68 -27.44
N ILE A 445 9.79 30.69 -28.11
CA ILE A 445 10.73 29.56 -28.16
C ILE A 445 11.92 29.97 -27.30
N VAL A 446 12.02 29.38 -26.12
CA VAL A 446 13.14 29.64 -25.21
C VAL A 446 14.23 28.64 -25.53
N PHE A 447 15.35 29.10 -26.09
CA PHE A 447 16.55 28.28 -26.27
C PHE A 447 17.45 28.40 -25.04
N ASN A 448 18.02 27.29 -24.58
CA ASN A 448 19.11 27.35 -23.60
C ASN A 448 20.35 27.98 -24.28
N LYS A 449 21.16 28.73 -23.52
CA LYS A 449 22.39 29.32 -24.02
C LYS A 449 23.58 28.42 -23.75
#